data_AF-A0A2D0NLK3-F1
#
_entry.id   AF-A0A2D0NLK3-F1
#
_cell.length_a   1.000
_cell.length_b   1.000
_cell.length_c   1.000
_cell.angle_alpha   90.00
_cell.angle_beta   90.00
_cell.angle_gamma   90.00
#
_symmetry.space_group_name_H-M   'P 1'
#
loop_
_entity.id
_entity.type
_entity.pdbx_description
1 polymer ?
#
loop_
_entity_poly.entity_id
_entity_poly.type
_entity_poly.pdbx_seq_one_letter_code
_entity_poly.pdbx_strand_id
1 'polypeptide(L)'
;MKNQQNLCLALALAALCACSSEAPEEEDPEPTPTYTTFQEDVNFLREYTEVMVLEEPNGTGRVAVAPALQGRVMTSSANGDTGRSYGWINRRLFESGDTLEHMNAFGGEERFWLGPEGGQYSIFFREGDPFDFEHWQTPRVIDLDVYDTVGQTSQKASFQKQTSLTNYSGFTFDLEIDRSVEVLPTAAIFQTLGLPPNDSLQSVGYRTTNIITNTGKEDWKKETGLLSIWLLGMFNPSDATTVIVPFETGDPETLGATVNDTYFGKVPAERLQVGEGVLFFTADGQYRSKIGLNPSRAKDILGAYDAQNQILTIVRYDKPAGVSDYVNSLWELQDEPYAGDAVNSYNDGPPEPGADPMGPFYELETSSPALALPGGESGSHTQYTFHFEGDAAILDRIARELLGVSLDMVP
;
A
#
# COMPACT_ATOMS: atom_id res chain seq x y z
N MET A 1 26.02 70.41 76.65
CA MET A 1 26.06 71.49 75.62
C MET A 1 26.37 70.86 74.27
N LYS A 2 25.64 71.30 73.25
CA LYS A 2 25.60 70.81 71.86
C LYS A 2 26.98 70.80 71.18
N ASN A 3 27.29 69.80 70.36
CA ASN A 3 27.18 69.86 68.90
C ASN A 3 27.70 68.58 68.21
N GLN A 4 27.05 68.26 67.08
CA GLN A 4 27.34 67.17 66.14
C GLN A 4 28.62 67.44 65.32
N GLN A 5 29.30 66.38 64.85
CA GLN A 5 29.29 65.91 63.44
C GLN A 5 30.47 64.98 63.12
N ASN A 6 30.12 63.80 62.58
CA ASN A 6 30.74 63.05 61.47
C ASN A 6 32.22 62.60 61.60
N LEU A 7 32.73 61.53 60.99
CA LEU A 7 32.30 60.36 60.21
C LEU A 7 33.66 59.76 59.78
N CYS A 8 33.82 58.42 59.82
CA CYS A 8 34.68 57.59 58.94
C CYS A 8 35.09 56.31 59.68
N LEU A 9 34.33 55.24 59.46
CA LEU A 9 34.79 53.87 59.70
C LEU A 9 34.88 53.18 58.34
N ALA A 10 36.08 52.83 57.93
CA ALA A 10 36.37 52.15 56.68
C ALA A 10 35.89 50.69 56.76
N LEU A 11 34.95 50.32 55.88
CA LEU A 11 34.63 48.92 55.59
C LEU A 11 35.31 48.52 54.27
N ALA A 12 36.11 47.46 54.34
CA ALA A 12 36.72 46.81 53.19
C ALA A 12 35.65 46.12 52.33
N LEU A 13 35.59 46.47 51.04
CA LEU A 13 34.79 45.77 50.03
C LEU A 13 35.59 44.55 49.55
N ALA A 14 35.13 43.34 49.87
CA ALA A 14 35.53 42.12 49.20
C ALA A 14 34.62 41.92 47.98
N ALA A 15 35.16 42.04 46.77
CA ALA A 15 34.45 41.70 45.54
C ALA A 15 34.39 40.17 45.41
N LEU A 16 33.19 39.61 45.61
CA LEU A 16 32.86 38.25 45.19
C LEU A 16 32.40 38.32 43.73
N CYS A 17 33.25 37.87 42.81
CA CYS A 17 32.83 37.53 41.45
C CYS A 17 31.94 36.28 41.52
N ALA A 18 30.62 36.47 41.43
CA ALA A 18 29.70 35.39 41.14
C ALA A 18 29.70 35.17 39.62
N CYS A 19 30.27 34.05 39.17
CA CYS A 19 29.99 33.53 37.83
C CYS A 19 28.54 33.03 37.83
N SER A 20 27.65 33.74 37.14
CA SER A 20 26.33 33.21 36.76
C SER A 20 26.54 32.20 35.64
N SER A 21 26.55 30.91 35.95
CA SER A 21 26.24 29.89 34.95
C SER A 21 24.73 29.96 34.71
N GLU A 22 24.34 30.44 33.54
CA GLU A 22 22.97 30.26 33.04
C GLU A 22 22.66 28.76 33.02
N ALA A 23 21.54 28.38 33.61
CA ALA A 23 21.00 27.03 33.47
C ALA A 23 20.64 26.82 31.98
N PRO A 24 20.78 25.60 31.44
CA PRO A 24 20.29 25.32 30.09
C PRO A 24 18.80 25.65 30.05
N GLU A 25 18.37 26.41 29.05
CA GLU A 25 16.95 26.52 28.73
C GLU A 25 16.43 25.09 28.50
N GLU A 26 15.46 24.66 29.31
CA GLU A 26 14.68 23.47 29.01
C GLU A 26 13.94 23.78 27.70
N GLU A 27 14.39 23.19 26.59
CA GLU A 27 13.64 23.18 25.35
C GLU A 27 12.26 22.59 25.65
N ASP A 28 11.19 23.34 25.31
CA ASP A 28 9.83 22.82 25.36
C ASP A 28 9.82 21.46 24.64
N PRO A 29 9.22 20.39 25.22
CA PRO A 29 9.17 19.10 24.55
C PRO A 29 8.53 19.29 23.19
N GLU A 30 9.20 18.81 22.14
CA GLU A 30 8.65 18.87 20.78
C GLU A 30 7.23 18.29 20.81
N PRO A 31 6.27 18.96 20.14
CA PRO A 31 4.89 18.51 20.16
C PRO A 31 4.82 17.06 19.68
N THR A 32 4.18 16.20 20.47
CA THR A 32 4.01 14.79 20.12
C THR A 32 3.32 14.69 18.77
N PRO A 33 3.84 13.88 17.82
CA PRO A 33 3.18 13.67 16.54
C PRO A 33 1.73 13.23 16.73
N THR A 34 0.82 13.73 15.91
CA THR A 34 -0.60 13.32 15.89
C THR A 34 -0.84 12.05 15.08
N TYR A 35 0.23 11.38 14.65
CA TYR A 35 0.23 10.19 13.81
C TYR A 35 1.19 9.13 14.38
N THR A 36 0.99 7.87 14.02
CA THR A 36 1.94 6.79 14.34
C THR A 36 3.20 6.94 13.51
N THR A 37 4.34 6.97 14.17
CA THR A 37 5.66 7.08 13.54
C THR A 37 6.12 5.73 12.98
N PHE A 38 7.02 5.77 12.00
CA PHE A 38 7.65 4.58 11.44
C PHE A 38 8.31 3.71 12.52
N GLN A 39 9.02 4.35 13.46
CA GLN A 39 9.73 3.63 14.52
C GLN A 39 8.77 2.95 15.50
N GLU A 40 7.61 3.55 15.81
CA GLU A 40 6.59 2.93 16.64
C GLU A 40 6.00 1.67 16.01
N ASP A 41 5.71 1.70 14.70
CA ASP A 41 5.21 0.54 13.98
C ASP A 41 6.30 -0.54 13.82
N VAL A 42 7.54 -0.17 13.51
CA VAL A 42 8.66 -1.12 13.45
C VAL A 42 8.91 -1.76 14.81
N ASN A 43 8.85 -1.00 15.90
CA ASN A 43 9.02 -1.54 17.25
C ASN A 43 7.89 -2.50 17.60
N PHE A 44 6.65 -2.12 17.34
CA PHE A 44 5.50 -2.99 17.53
C PHE A 44 5.65 -4.30 16.75
N LEU A 45 5.94 -4.23 15.44
CA LEU A 45 6.08 -5.42 14.60
C LEU A 45 7.21 -6.34 15.08
N ARG A 46 8.34 -5.79 15.55
CA ARG A 46 9.47 -6.55 16.07
C ARG A 46 9.18 -7.36 17.33
N GLU A 47 8.08 -7.07 18.04
CA GLU A 47 7.61 -7.91 19.14
C GLU A 47 7.02 -9.25 18.64
N TYR A 48 6.55 -9.30 17.39
CA TYR A 48 5.79 -10.43 16.85
C TYR A 48 6.44 -11.10 15.63
N THR A 49 7.22 -10.37 14.83
CA THR A 49 7.88 -10.87 13.61
C THR A 49 9.21 -10.18 13.35
N GLU A 50 10.10 -10.85 12.61
CA GLU A 50 11.27 -10.19 12.05
C GLU A 50 10.86 -9.08 11.08
N VAL A 51 11.55 -7.94 11.17
CA VAL A 51 11.37 -6.77 10.29
C VAL A 51 12.71 -6.34 9.73
N MET A 52 12.84 -6.40 8.41
CA MET A 52 13.94 -5.80 7.66
C MET A 52 13.61 -4.34 7.36
N VAL A 53 14.51 -3.42 7.66
CA VAL A 53 14.36 -2.01 7.27
C VAL A 53 15.29 -1.74 6.09
N LEU A 54 14.70 -1.33 4.98
CA LEU A 54 15.42 -0.83 3.81
C LEU A 54 15.54 0.69 3.91
N GLU A 55 16.70 1.22 3.54
CA GLU A 55 17.10 2.61 3.68
C GLU A 55 17.34 3.23 2.31
N GLU A 56 16.70 4.37 2.08
CA GLU A 56 16.97 5.18 0.91
C GLU A 56 18.45 5.61 0.85
N PRO A 57 19.12 5.49 -0.31
CA PRO A 57 20.49 5.97 -0.48
C PRO A 57 20.61 7.48 -0.29
N ASN A 58 21.35 7.89 0.73
CA ASN A 58 21.60 9.31 1.06
C ASN A 58 20.33 10.12 1.36
N GLY A 59 19.24 9.45 1.76
CA GLY A 59 17.97 10.09 2.05
C GLY A 59 17.32 9.58 3.34
N THR A 60 16.13 10.12 3.62
CA THR A 60 15.36 9.83 4.84
C THR A 60 14.34 8.72 4.62
N GLY A 61 14.10 8.29 3.37
CA GLY A 61 13.18 7.21 3.05
C GLY A 61 13.50 5.93 3.80
N ARG A 62 12.49 5.31 4.41
CA ARG A 62 12.57 4.00 5.08
C ARG A 62 11.43 3.11 4.61
N VAL A 63 11.70 1.81 4.49
CA VAL A 63 10.70 0.79 4.11
C VAL A 63 10.86 -0.43 5.02
N ALA A 64 9.84 -0.76 5.79
CA ALA A 64 9.79 -1.93 6.65
C ALA A 64 9.19 -3.12 5.90
N VAL A 65 9.93 -4.22 5.83
CA VAL A 65 9.55 -5.46 5.14
C VAL A 65 9.51 -6.60 6.15
N ALA A 66 8.46 -7.43 6.12
CA ALA A 66 8.31 -8.59 6.97
C ALA A 66 8.53 -9.89 6.17
N PRO A 67 9.71 -10.55 6.29
CA PRO A 67 10.02 -11.78 5.55
C PRO A 67 9.03 -12.90 5.82
N ALA A 68 8.62 -13.05 7.09
CA ALA A 68 7.68 -14.08 7.52
C ALA A 68 6.27 -13.93 6.92
N LEU A 69 5.94 -12.73 6.41
CA LEU A 69 4.67 -12.41 5.78
C LEU A 69 4.85 -12.28 4.27
N GLN A 70 5.37 -13.32 3.61
CA GLN A 70 5.59 -13.38 2.16
C GLN A 70 6.44 -12.21 1.59
N GLY A 71 7.36 -11.65 2.39
CA GLY A 71 8.14 -10.48 1.98
C GLY A 71 7.28 -9.21 1.80
N ARG A 72 6.21 -9.07 2.57
CA ARG A 72 5.27 -7.95 2.57
C ARG A 72 5.94 -6.65 2.99
N VAL A 73 5.61 -5.56 2.29
CA VAL A 73 5.94 -4.21 2.77
C VAL A 73 4.92 -3.87 3.83
N MET A 74 5.37 -3.73 5.07
CA MET A 74 4.48 -3.41 6.19
C MET A 74 4.13 -1.94 6.22
N THR A 75 5.15 -1.09 6.09
CA THR A 75 4.99 0.37 6.04
C THR A 75 6.27 1.04 5.50
N SER A 76 6.16 2.27 5.04
CA SER A 76 7.25 3.14 4.65
C SER A 76 7.14 4.51 5.33
N SER A 77 8.20 5.33 5.21
CA SER A 77 8.22 6.70 5.70
C SER A 77 9.12 7.60 4.87
N ALA A 78 8.65 8.81 4.57
CA ALA A 78 9.43 9.83 3.87
C ALA A 78 10.44 10.59 4.75
N ASN A 79 10.29 10.51 6.08
CA ASN A 79 11.07 11.32 7.02
C ASN A 79 11.73 10.49 8.13
N GLY A 80 12.25 9.31 7.78
CA GLY A 80 13.00 8.46 8.70
C GLY A 80 12.15 7.89 9.84
N ASP A 81 12.81 7.61 10.96
CA ASP A 81 12.22 6.90 12.10
C ASP A 81 11.08 7.68 12.78
N THR A 82 11.14 9.01 12.77
CA THR A 82 10.13 9.89 13.35
C THR A 82 9.05 10.32 12.36
N GLY A 83 9.22 10.00 11.08
CA GLY A 83 8.24 10.28 10.06
C GLY A 83 6.99 9.40 10.19
N ARG A 84 5.93 9.80 9.48
CA ARG A 84 4.68 9.06 9.44
C ARG A 84 4.87 7.65 8.89
N SER A 85 4.10 6.71 9.42
CA SER A 85 3.89 5.38 8.86
C SER A 85 2.68 5.37 7.92
N TYR A 86 2.86 4.97 6.66
CA TYR A 86 1.78 5.02 5.66
C TYR A 86 0.96 3.72 5.57
N GLY A 87 1.59 2.58 5.82
CA GLY A 87 0.93 1.28 5.79
C GLY A 87 0.00 1.07 6.98
N TRP A 88 -1.17 0.48 6.72
CA TRP A 88 -2.06 0.04 7.78
C TRP A 88 -1.58 -1.28 8.39
N ILE A 89 -1.55 -1.38 9.72
CA ILE A 89 -1.12 -2.56 10.46
C ILE A 89 -2.24 -3.04 11.38
N ASN A 90 -2.62 -4.31 11.27
CA ASN A 90 -3.63 -4.91 12.12
C ASN A 90 -3.06 -5.29 13.49
N ARG A 91 -2.88 -4.29 14.36
CA ARG A 91 -2.28 -4.49 15.68
C ARG A 91 -3.04 -5.53 16.52
N ARG A 92 -4.37 -5.54 16.45
CA ARG A 92 -5.23 -6.50 17.14
C ARG A 92 -4.91 -7.95 16.75
N LEU A 93 -4.71 -8.22 15.46
CA LEU A 93 -4.38 -9.56 14.99
C LEU A 93 -3.00 -10.01 15.48
N PHE A 94 -1.98 -9.15 15.39
CA PHE A 94 -0.65 -9.46 15.93
C PHE A 94 -0.68 -9.75 17.44
N GLU A 95 -1.37 -8.92 18.22
CA GLU A 95 -1.51 -9.07 19.67
C GLU A 95 -2.29 -10.34 20.06
N SER A 96 -3.27 -10.75 19.25
CA SER A 96 -4.02 -11.99 19.50
C SER A 96 -3.14 -13.24 19.40
N GLY A 97 -2.14 -13.22 18.50
CA GLY A 97 -1.36 -14.40 18.15
C GLY A 97 -2.18 -15.51 17.46
N ASP A 98 -3.43 -15.23 17.11
CA ASP A 98 -4.34 -16.19 16.49
C ASP A 98 -4.09 -16.31 14.99
N THR A 99 -4.35 -17.51 14.48
CA THR A 99 -4.53 -17.74 13.05
C THR A 99 -6.03 -17.84 12.78
N LEU A 100 -6.56 -16.92 11.97
CA LEU A 100 -7.95 -16.91 11.55
C LEU A 100 -8.21 -17.98 10.48
N GLU A 101 -9.46 -18.44 10.41
CA GLU A 101 -9.89 -19.53 9.53
C GLU A 101 -9.71 -19.16 8.05
N HIS A 102 -10.32 -18.07 7.58
CA HIS A 102 -10.41 -17.76 6.16
C HIS A 102 -9.23 -16.93 5.60
N MET A 103 -8.75 -15.94 6.36
CA MET A 103 -7.68 -15.02 5.96
C MET A 103 -7.09 -14.32 7.18
N ASN A 104 -5.77 -14.11 7.16
CA ASN A 104 -5.04 -13.41 8.22
C ASN A 104 -4.64 -12.00 7.74
N ALA A 105 -5.55 -11.04 7.93
CA ALA A 105 -5.36 -9.66 7.51
C ALA A 105 -4.38 -8.89 8.42
N PHE A 106 -3.09 -9.23 8.39
CA PHE A 106 -2.03 -8.55 9.15
C PHE A 106 -1.82 -7.07 8.77
N GLY A 107 -2.43 -6.61 7.68
CA GLY A 107 -2.18 -5.29 7.11
C GLY A 107 -1.02 -5.29 6.12
N GLY A 108 -0.46 -4.12 5.85
CA GLY A 108 0.73 -3.91 5.02
C GLY A 108 0.49 -2.99 3.83
N GLU A 109 1.40 -2.04 3.64
CA GLU A 109 1.41 -1.09 2.53
C GLU A 109 1.53 -1.77 1.15
N GLU A 110 2.04 -2.99 1.08
CA GLU A 110 1.85 -3.87 -0.09
C GLU A 110 2.05 -5.36 0.25
N ARG A 111 1.04 -6.19 -0.04
CA ARG A 111 1.12 -7.65 -0.02
C ARG A 111 1.09 -8.28 -1.42
N PHE A 112 1.84 -9.37 -1.58
CA PHE A 112 1.77 -10.24 -2.75
C PHE A 112 0.54 -11.16 -2.65
N TRP A 113 -0.18 -11.30 -3.76
CA TRP A 113 -1.37 -12.13 -3.87
C TRP A 113 -1.46 -12.79 -5.24
N LEU A 114 -2.41 -13.72 -5.39
CA LEU A 114 -2.69 -14.43 -6.62
C LEU A 114 -4.20 -14.49 -6.88
N GLY A 115 -4.58 -14.37 -8.15
CA GLY A 115 -5.95 -14.63 -8.61
C GLY A 115 -6.04 -15.86 -9.52
N PRO A 116 -7.26 -16.29 -9.89
CA PRO A 116 -8.54 -15.68 -9.53
C PRO A 116 -9.06 -16.10 -8.15
N GLU A 117 -9.85 -15.21 -7.54
CA GLU A 117 -10.51 -15.47 -6.26
C GLU A 117 -11.79 -16.30 -6.39
N GLY A 118 -12.57 -16.08 -7.45
CA GLY A 118 -13.79 -16.81 -7.77
C GLY A 118 -13.73 -17.49 -9.13
N GLY A 119 -14.86 -18.04 -9.59
CA GLY A 119 -14.92 -18.72 -10.89
C GLY A 119 -14.46 -20.16 -10.89
N GLN A 120 -14.70 -20.83 -12.02
CA GLN A 120 -14.29 -22.20 -12.29
C GLN A 120 -12.78 -22.44 -12.17
N TYR A 121 -11.97 -21.39 -12.20
CA TYR A 121 -10.51 -21.47 -12.07
C TYR A 121 -9.97 -20.87 -10.76
N SER A 122 -10.85 -20.59 -9.80
CA SER A 122 -10.47 -20.10 -8.47
C SER A 122 -9.46 -21.00 -7.80
N ILE A 123 -8.50 -20.42 -7.08
CA ILE A 123 -7.60 -21.14 -6.15
C ILE A 123 -8.08 -21.08 -4.68
N PHE A 124 -9.25 -20.51 -4.41
CA PHE A 124 -9.77 -20.22 -3.06
C PHE A 124 -10.93 -21.12 -2.64
N PHE A 125 -11.49 -21.90 -3.57
CA PHE A 125 -12.63 -22.79 -3.34
C PHE A 125 -12.28 -24.22 -3.72
N ARG A 126 -12.79 -25.20 -2.98
CA ARG A 126 -12.66 -26.61 -3.38
C ARG A 126 -13.69 -26.94 -4.46
N GLU A 127 -13.37 -27.93 -5.29
CA GLU A 127 -14.29 -28.40 -6.33
C GLU A 127 -15.67 -28.75 -5.76
N GLY A 128 -16.71 -28.11 -6.29
CA GLY A 128 -18.10 -28.33 -5.91
C GLY A 128 -18.59 -27.48 -4.74
N ASP A 129 -17.71 -26.74 -4.06
CA ASP A 129 -18.11 -25.82 -2.99
C ASP A 129 -18.94 -24.65 -3.57
N PRO A 130 -19.95 -24.15 -2.84
CA PRO A 130 -20.63 -22.92 -3.21
C PRO A 130 -19.68 -21.71 -3.08
N PHE A 131 -19.89 -20.71 -3.92
CA PHE A 131 -19.14 -19.45 -3.86
C PHE A 131 -19.74 -18.52 -2.79
N ASP A 132 -19.46 -18.83 -1.52
CA ASP A 132 -19.85 -18.05 -0.35
C ASP A 132 -18.69 -17.91 0.66
N PHE A 133 -18.89 -17.08 1.68
CA PHE A 133 -17.83 -16.76 2.64
C PHE A 133 -17.45 -17.97 3.52
N GLU A 134 -18.38 -18.90 3.77
CA GLU A 134 -18.13 -20.08 4.60
C GLU A 134 -17.15 -21.06 3.94
N HIS A 135 -17.13 -21.11 2.61
CA HIS A 135 -16.25 -22.02 1.86
C HIS A 135 -15.02 -21.35 1.27
N TRP A 136 -15.02 -20.01 1.22
CA TRP A 136 -13.87 -19.25 0.74
C TRP A 136 -12.66 -19.43 1.67
N GLN A 137 -11.51 -19.78 1.10
CA GLN A 137 -10.28 -19.96 1.86
C GLN A 137 -9.10 -19.36 1.13
N THR A 138 -8.37 -18.47 1.81
CA THR A 138 -7.10 -17.97 1.25
C THR A 138 -6.05 -19.08 1.20
N PRO A 139 -5.41 -19.33 0.04
CA PRO A 139 -4.28 -20.23 -0.05
C PRO A 139 -3.15 -19.82 0.89
N ARG A 140 -2.64 -20.79 1.65
CA ARG A 140 -1.60 -20.54 2.66
C ARG A 140 -0.37 -19.82 2.11
N VAL A 141 -0.01 -20.06 0.84
CA VAL A 141 1.17 -19.46 0.21
C VAL A 141 1.09 -17.93 0.12
N ILE A 142 -0.12 -17.36 0.06
CA ILE A 142 -0.35 -15.90 0.02
C ILE A 142 -0.92 -15.35 1.35
N ASP A 143 -0.89 -16.13 2.43
CA ASP A 143 -1.45 -15.75 3.73
C ASP A 143 -0.46 -15.98 4.89
N LEU A 144 -0.01 -17.24 5.04
CA LEU A 144 0.68 -17.71 6.25
C LEU A 144 2.05 -18.31 5.99
N ASP A 145 2.36 -18.75 4.78
CA ASP A 145 3.63 -19.40 4.52
C ASP A 145 4.76 -18.37 4.44
N VAL A 146 5.91 -18.73 5.01
CA VAL A 146 7.13 -17.93 4.94
C VAL A 146 7.82 -18.16 3.60
N TYR A 147 8.36 -17.08 3.02
CA TYR A 147 9.21 -17.12 1.83
C TYR A 147 10.68 -17.11 2.26
N ASP A 148 11.51 -17.87 1.56
CA ASP A 148 12.94 -17.94 1.85
C ASP A 148 13.60 -16.62 1.47
N THR A 149 14.34 -16.00 2.38
CA THR A 149 15.13 -14.81 2.05
C THR A 149 16.37 -15.25 1.29
N VAL A 150 16.45 -14.90 0.00
CA VAL A 150 17.54 -15.28 -0.91
C VAL A 150 18.53 -14.16 -1.18
N GLY A 151 18.21 -12.93 -0.75
CA GLY A 151 19.14 -11.80 -0.84
C GLY A 151 18.70 -10.62 0.01
N GLN A 152 19.65 -9.93 0.62
CA GLN A 152 19.40 -8.73 1.41
C GLN A 152 20.58 -7.76 1.33
N THR A 153 20.25 -6.49 1.19
CA THR A 153 21.14 -5.34 1.29
C THR A 153 20.43 -4.25 2.09
N SER A 154 21.07 -3.11 2.35
CA SER A 154 20.38 -1.97 2.96
C SER A 154 19.28 -1.39 2.08
N GLN A 155 19.26 -1.63 0.78
CA GLN A 155 18.28 -1.02 -0.16
C GLN A 155 17.27 -2.01 -0.72
N LYS A 156 17.55 -3.32 -0.62
CA LYS A 156 16.79 -4.35 -1.31
C LYS A 156 16.73 -5.64 -0.52
N ALA A 157 15.55 -6.26 -0.48
CA ALA A 157 15.34 -7.63 -0.03
C ALA A 157 14.72 -8.47 -1.15
N SER A 158 15.12 -9.74 -1.24
CA SER A 158 14.64 -10.71 -2.23
C SER A 158 14.23 -12.01 -1.55
N PHE A 159 13.10 -12.54 -1.98
CA PHE A 159 12.43 -13.70 -1.40
C PHE A 159 12.07 -14.71 -2.49
N GLN A 160 12.07 -15.99 -2.15
CA GLN A 160 11.70 -17.08 -3.05
C GLN A 160 10.77 -18.09 -2.35
N LYS A 161 9.85 -18.69 -3.10
CA LYS A 161 8.99 -19.76 -2.62
C LYS A 161 8.61 -20.73 -3.73
N GLN A 162 8.84 -22.02 -3.52
CA GLN A 162 8.22 -23.06 -4.34
C GLN A 162 6.90 -23.53 -3.71
N THR A 163 5.88 -23.72 -4.54
CA THR A 163 4.55 -24.13 -4.08
C THR A 163 3.78 -24.87 -5.17
N SER A 164 2.61 -25.40 -4.79
CA SER A 164 1.64 -26.00 -5.69
C SER A 164 0.23 -25.55 -5.29
N LEU A 165 -0.59 -25.18 -6.28
CA LEU A 165 -1.96 -24.70 -6.09
C LEU A 165 -2.90 -25.46 -7.01
N THR A 166 -4.02 -25.96 -6.50
CA THR A 166 -5.05 -26.60 -7.33
C THR A 166 -6.25 -25.69 -7.43
N ASN A 167 -6.73 -25.44 -8.65
CA ASN A 167 -7.95 -24.65 -8.84
C ASN A 167 -9.22 -25.48 -8.67
N TYR A 168 -10.35 -24.78 -8.62
CA TYR A 168 -11.70 -25.33 -8.51
C TYR A 168 -12.02 -26.38 -9.57
N SER A 169 -11.45 -26.29 -10.78
CA SER A 169 -11.60 -27.28 -11.86
C SER A 169 -10.61 -28.46 -11.79
N GLY A 170 -9.77 -28.52 -10.75
CA GLY A 170 -8.84 -29.62 -10.51
C GLY A 170 -7.51 -29.53 -11.26
N PHE A 171 -7.19 -28.42 -11.92
CA PHE A 171 -5.85 -28.21 -12.49
C PHE A 171 -4.87 -27.77 -11.42
N THR A 172 -3.68 -28.38 -11.38
CA THR A 172 -2.63 -28.06 -10.43
C THR A 172 -1.52 -27.25 -11.09
N PHE A 173 -1.27 -26.07 -10.54
CA PHE A 173 -0.15 -25.19 -10.86
C PHE A 173 1.03 -25.51 -9.93
N ASP A 174 2.10 -26.07 -10.47
CA ASP A 174 3.40 -26.12 -9.79
C ASP A 174 4.19 -24.87 -10.18
N LEU A 175 4.60 -24.07 -9.19
CA LEU A 175 5.24 -22.79 -9.44
C LEU A 175 6.33 -22.42 -8.43
N GLU A 176 7.24 -21.58 -8.91
CA GLU A 176 8.16 -20.81 -8.10
C GLU A 176 7.73 -19.34 -8.13
N ILE A 177 7.77 -18.70 -6.96
CA ILE A 177 7.46 -17.29 -6.75
C ILE A 177 8.75 -16.60 -6.32
N ASP A 178 9.15 -15.57 -7.07
CA ASP A 178 10.25 -14.69 -6.71
C ASP A 178 9.70 -13.28 -6.47
N ARG A 179 10.01 -12.71 -5.32
CA ARG A 179 9.61 -11.35 -4.95
C ARG A 179 10.82 -10.55 -4.54
N SER A 180 10.93 -9.31 -5.00
CA SER A 180 11.92 -8.38 -4.47
C SER A 180 11.30 -7.02 -4.14
N VAL A 181 11.77 -6.41 -3.06
CA VAL A 181 11.39 -5.08 -2.59
C VAL A 181 12.63 -4.21 -2.58
N GLU A 182 12.58 -3.05 -3.22
CA GLU A 182 13.71 -2.13 -3.37
C GLU A 182 13.29 -0.69 -3.10
N VAL A 183 13.88 -0.05 -2.09
CA VAL A 183 13.69 1.38 -1.84
C VAL A 183 14.47 2.20 -2.86
N LEU A 184 13.85 3.25 -3.38
CA LEU A 184 14.38 4.07 -4.47
C LEU A 184 15.02 5.35 -3.92
N PRO A 185 16.19 5.78 -4.45
CA PRO A 185 16.68 7.12 -4.16
C PRO A 185 15.74 8.18 -4.73
N THR A 186 15.63 9.33 -4.08
CA THR A 186 14.76 10.46 -4.45
C THR A 186 14.84 10.80 -5.94
N ALA A 187 16.06 10.87 -6.50
CA ALA A 187 16.24 11.14 -7.92
C ALA A 187 15.58 10.09 -8.84
N ALA A 188 15.59 8.81 -8.45
CA ALA A 188 14.93 7.73 -9.19
C ALA A 188 13.39 7.76 -9.03
N ILE A 189 12.87 8.28 -7.91
CA ILE A 189 11.43 8.53 -7.74
C ILE A 189 10.94 9.51 -8.80
N PHE A 190 11.53 10.70 -8.86
CA PHE A 190 11.15 11.72 -9.85
C PHE A 190 11.39 11.27 -11.29
N GLN A 191 12.50 10.56 -11.56
CA GLN A 191 12.77 9.99 -12.88
C GLN A 191 11.70 8.98 -13.30
N THR A 192 11.32 8.04 -12.42
CA THR A 192 10.29 7.03 -12.69
C THR A 192 8.94 7.66 -12.98
N LEU A 193 8.62 8.78 -12.33
CA LEU A 193 7.38 9.52 -12.52
C LEU A 193 7.44 10.52 -13.69
N GLY A 194 8.60 10.71 -14.31
CA GLY A 194 8.77 11.70 -15.39
C GLY A 194 8.70 13.15 -14.91
N LEU A 195 8.97 13.38 -13.63
CA LEU A 195 8.89 14.69 -12.96
C LEU A 195 10.29 15.33 -12.82
N PRO A 196 10.39 16.67 -12.73
CA PRO A 196 11.65 17.32 -12.38
C PRO A 196 12.07 16.97 -10.93
N PRO A 197 13.37 16.81 -10.65
CA PRO A 197 13.87 16.58 -9.29
C PRO A 197 13.41 17.66 -8.31
N ASN A 198 13.05 17.26 -7.09
CA ASN A 198 12.64 18.18 -6.06
C ASN A 198 13.04 17.70 -4.66
N ASP A 199 14.11 18.30 -4.13
CA ASP A 199 14.64 17.97 -2.80
C ASP A 199 13.89 18.68 -1.65
N SER A 200 12.89 19.53 -1.96
CA SER A 200 12.10 20.24 -0.93
C SER A 200 10.89 19.46 -0.45
N LEU A 201 10.52 18.37 -1.13
CA LEU A 201 9.46 17.47 -0.70
C LEU A 201 10.06 16.33 0.13
N GLN A 202 9.36 15.97 1.20
CA GLN A 202 9.56 14.68 1.82
C GLN A 202 8.97 13.64 0.87
N SER A 203 9.79 12.66 0.48
CA SER A 203 9.32 11.57 -0.36
C SER A 203 9.92 10.24 0.06
N VAL A 204 9.14 9.19 -0.12
CA VAL A 204 9.64 7.81 -0.13
C VAL A 204 9.02 7.10 -1.30
N GLY A 205 9.78 6.18 -1.89
CA GLY A 205 9.30 5.34 -2.96
C GLY A 205 9.98 3.99 -2.92
N TYR A 206 9.24 2.95 -3.24
CA TYR A 206 9.80 1.62 -3.42
C TYR A 206 9.22 0.95 -4.65
N ARG A 207 9.96 -0.01 -5.16
CA ARG A 207 9.56 -0.92 -6.23
C ARG A 207 9.43 -2.32 -5.68
N THR A 208 8.35 -3.01 -6.02
CA THR A 208 8.27 -4.46 -5.90
C THR A 208 8.29 -5.09 -7.29
N THR A 209 9.08 -6.14 -7.45
CA THR A 209 9.09 -6.96 -8.67
C THR A 209 8.75 -8.38 -8.27
N ASN A 210 7.68 -8.90 -8.87
CA ASN A 210 7.10 -10.20 -8.53
C ASN A 210 7.07 -11.05 -9.79
N ILE A 211 7.59 -12.26 -9.69
CA ILE A 211 7.72 -13.19 -10.81
C ILE A 211 7.12 -14.52 -10.37
N ILE A 212 6.30 -15.12 -11.22
CA ILE A 212 5.89 -16.51 -11.08
C ILE A 212 6.40 -17.31 -12.27
N THR A 213 6.96 -18.48 -11.99
CA THR A 213 7.52 -19.40 -13.00
C THR A 213 6.75 -20.70 -12.95
N ASN A 214 6.28 -21.18 -14.10
CA ASN A 214 5.67 -22.51 -14.19
C ASN A 214 6.77 -23.58 -14.07
N THR A 215 6.86 -24.24 -12.92
CA THR A 215 7.84 -25.32 -12.68
C THR A 215 7.25 -26.70 -12.98
N GLY A 216 5.97 -26.75 -13.35
CA GLY A 216 5.27 -27.95 -13.77
C GLY A 216 5.64 -28.41 -15.19
N LYS A 217 5.07 -29.56 -15.56
CA LYS A 217 5.26 -30.14 -16.90
C LYS A 217 4.20 -29.70 -17.91
N GLU A 218 3.04 -29.27 -17.43
CA GLU A 218 1.90 -28.87 -18.25
C GLU A 218 1.91 -27.34 -18.43
N ASP A 219 1.63 -26.87 -19.65
CA ASP A 219 1.47 -25.44 -19.89
C ASP A 219 0.18 -24.92 -19.23
N TRP A 220 0.20 -23.69 -18.75
CA TRP A 220 -1.00 -23.02 -18.25
C TRP A 220 -1.79 -22.47 -19.44
N LYS A 221 -3.04 -22.91 -19.57
CA LYS A 221 -3.91 -22.57 -20.71
C LYS A 221 -5.27 -22.08 -20.22
N LYS A 222 -5.95 -21.30 -21.07
CA LYS A 222 -7.27 -20.74 -20.75
C LYS A 222 -8.33 -21.80 -20.44
N GLU A 223 -8.18 -22.99 -21.01
CA GLU A 223 -9.12 -24.10 -20.83
C GLU A 223 -8.94 -24.83 -19.50
N THR A 224 -7.81 -24.65 -18.83
CA THR A 224 -7.50 -25.29 -17.54
C THR A 224 -7.34 -24.28 -16.40
N GLY A 225 -7.36 -22.98 -16.71
CA GLY A 225 -7.17 -21.89 -15.77
C GLY A 225 -5.81 -21.22 -15.92
N LEU A 226 -5.79 -19.91 -15.66
CA LEU A 226 -4.58 -19.08 -15.64
C LEU A 226 -4.55 -18.34 -14.31
N LEU A 227 -3.35 -18.09 -13.78
CA LEU A 227 -3.15 -17.26 -12.60
C LEU A 227 -2.83 -15.81 -13.02
N SER A 228 -3.10 -14.86 -12.12
CA SER A 228 -2.54 -13.51 -12.18
C SER A 228 -1.80 -13.20 -10.89
N ILE A 229 -0.80 -12.32 -10.97
CA ILE A 229 -0.24 -11.66 -9.81
C ILE A 229 -1.15 -10.48 -9.48
N TRP A 230 -1.53 -10.34 -8.22
CA TRP A 230 -2.35 -9.24 -7.72
C TRP A 230 -1.63 -8.64 -6.52
N LEU A 231 -1.41 -7.32 -6.52
CA LEU A 231 -0.72 -6.60 -5.46
C LEU A 231 -1.72 -5.68 -4.78
N LEU A 232 -1.83 -5.80 -3.46
CA LEU A 232 -2.80 -5.08 -2.66
C LEU A 232 -2.04 -4.24 -1.63
N GLY A 233 -2.17 -2.92 -1.70
CA GLY A 233 -1.58 -2.02 -0.70
C GLY A 233 -2.63 -1.51 0.25
N MET A 234 -2.49 -1.79 1.56
CA MET A 234 -3.42 -1.33 2.61
C MET A 234 -2.83 -0.09 3.29
N PHE A 235 -3.51 1.03 3.19
CA PHE A 235 -3.05 2.33 3.67
C PHE A 235 -3.93 2.87 4.80
N ASN A 236 -3.34 3.69 5.67
CA ASN A 236 -4.07 4.38 6.72
C ASN A 236 -5.01 5.44 6.14
N PRO A 237 -6.32 5.40 6.41
CA PRO A 237 -7.27 6.39 5.92
C PRO A 237 -7.34 7.59 6.88
N SER A 238 -7.93 8.68 6.38
CA SER A 238 -8.46 9.79 7.17
C SER A 238 -9.90 10.08 6.73
N ASP A 239 -10.62 10.91 7.49
CA ASP A 239 -11.95 11.37 7.10
C ASP A 239 -11.97 12.15 5.77
N ALA A 240 -10.80 12.59 5.28
CA ALA A 240 -10.62 13.35 4.05
C ALA A 240 -9.76 12.62 3.01
N THR A 241 -9.71 11.29 3.07
CA THR A 241 -8.98 10.47 2.09
C THR A 241 -9.85 10.14 0.89
N THR A 242 -9.36 10.52 -0.29
CA THR A 242 -10.01 10.24 -1.58
C THR A 242 -9.03 9.59 -2.55
N VAL A 243 -9.42 8.44 -3.10
CA VAL A 243 -8.72 7.76 -4.19
C VAL A 243 -9.04 8.45 -5.51
N ILE A 244 -8.01 8.66 -6.32
CA ILE A 244 -8.05 9.37 -7.60
C ILE A 244 -7.59 8.40 -8.68
N VAL A 245 -8.50 8.03 -9.58
CA VAL A 245 -8.21 7.06 -10.65
C VAL A 245 -8.40 7.70 -12.02
N PRO A 246 -7.31 8.06 -12.72
CA PRO A 246 -7.41 8.50 -14.10
C PRO A 246 -7.75 7.30 -15.01
N PHE A 247 -8.58 7.52 -16.04
CA PHE A 247 -9.07 6.46 -16.92
C PHE A 247 -9.10 6.88 -18.39
N GLU A 248 -9.11 5.88 -19.28
CA GLU A 248 -9.28 6.08 -20.72
C GLU A 248 -10.72 6.44 -21.07
N THR A 249 -10.92 7.63 -21.63
CA THR A 249 -12.23 8.11 -22.09
C THR A 249 -12.58 7.50 -23.45
N GLY A 250 -13.84 7.19 -23.66
CA GLY A 250 -14.31 6.63 -24.93
C GLY A 250 -15.58 5.80 -24.78
N ASP A 251 -16.04 5.27 -25.90
CA ASP A 251 -17.31 4.54 -26.01
C ASP A 251 -17.35 3.31 -25.10
N PRO A 252 -18.33 3.21 -24.17
CA PRO A 252 -18.54 2.02 -23.35
C PRO A 252 -18.75 0.72 -24.13
N GLU A 253 -19.26 0.77 -25.37
CA GLU A 253 -19.41 -0.45 -26.19
C GLU A 253 -18.05 -1.02 -26.64
N THR A 254 -17.01 -0.18 -26.69
CA THR A 254 -15.65 -0.59 -27.10
C THR A 254 -14.73 -0.82 -25.91
N LEU A 255 -14.82 0.03 -24.87
CA LEU A 255 -13.90 0.02 -23.73
C LEU A 255 -14.50 -0.62 -22.47
N GLY A 256 -15.76 -1.07 -22.53
CA GLY A 256 -16.52 -1.49 -21.36
C GLY A 256 -16.97 -0.32 -20.47
N ALA A 257 -17.68 -0.65 -19.39
CA ALA A 257 -18.10 0.34 -18.39
C ALA A 257 -16.88 1.11 -17.84
N THR A 258 -17.05 2.39 -17.53
CA THR A 258 -15.97 3.23 -16.97
C THR A 258 -15.40 2.67 -15.68
N VAL A 259 -16.27 2.13 -14.83
CA VAL A 259 -15.93 1.57 -13.52
C VAL A 259 -16.92 0.44 -13.20
N ASN A 260 -16.40 -0.64 -12.63
CA ASN A 260 -17.16 -1.68 -11.96
C ASN A 260 -17.29 -1.29 -10.48
N ASP A 261 -18.51 -1.10 -10.00
CA ASP A 261 -18.78 -0.61 -8.64
C ASP A 261 -19.87 -1.43 -7.95
N THR A 262 -19.94 -2.73 -8.25
CA THR A 262 -21.00 -3.64 -7.78
C THR A 262 -20.51 -4.79 -6.89
N TYR A 263 -19.21 -4.90 -6.62
CA TYR A 263 -18.59 -5.97 -5.81
C TYR A 263 -19.28 -6.24 -4.46
N PHE A 264 -19.63 -5.18 -3.72
CA PHE A 264 -20.31 -5.26 -2.42
C PHE A 264 -21.67 -4.53 -2.44
N GLY A 265 -22.33 -4.56 -3.60
CA GLY A 265 -23.43 -3.67 -3.92
C GLY A 265 -22.96 -2.38 -4.58
N LYS A 266 -23.91 -1.62 -5.12
CA LYS A 266 -23.64 -0.38 -5.87
C LYS A 266 -23.02 0.67 -4.94
N VAL A 267 -21.87 1.23 -5.34
CA VAL A 267 -21.25 2.35 -4.59
C VAL A 267 -22.14 3.60 -4.65
N PRO A 268 -22.46 4.25 -3.51
CA PRO A 268 -23.27 5.47 -3.49
C PRO A 268 -22.63 6.62 -4.29
N ALA A 269 -23.46 7.46 -4.93
CA ALA A 269 -22.99 8.53 -5.82
C ALA A 269 -22.19 9.62 -5.10
N GLU A 270 -22.45 9.82 -3.82
CA GLU A 270 -21.68 10.71 -2.94
C GLU A 270 -20.27 10.19 -2.63
N ARG A 271 -20.03 8.87 -2.78
CA ARG A 271 -18.74 8.21 -2.54
C ARG A 271 -17.98 7.83 -3.80
N LEU A 272 -18.60 7.95 -4.96
CA LEU A 272 -17.98 7.67 -6.25
C LEU A 272 -18.42 8.72 -7.28
N GLN A 273 -17.52 9.65 -7.58
CA GLN A 273 -17.75 10.73 -8.52
C GLN A 273 -16.93 10.47 -9.80
N VAL A 274 -17.61 10.29 -10.92
CA VAL A 274 -16.98 10.05 -12.23
C VAL A 274 -16.96 11.35 -13.02
N GLY A 275 -15.77 11.93 -13.21
CA GLY A 275 -15.52 13.12 -14.01
C GLY A 275 -15.07 12.80 -15.44
N GLU A 276 -14.52 13.80 -16.12
CA GLU A 276 -13.95 13.65 -17.46
C GLU A 276 -12.53 13.07 -17.39
N GLY A 277 -12.39 11.75 -17.55
CA GLY A 277 -11.08 11.07 -17.61
C GLY A 277 -10.41 10.84 -16.25
N VAL A 278 -11.11 11.17 -15.15
CA VAL A 278 -10.70 10.88 -13.77
C VAL A 278 -11.94 10.60 -12.92
N LEU A 279 -11.85 9.65 -12.00
CA LEU A 279 -12.86 9.42 -10.98
C LEU A 279 -12.29 9.58 -9.57
N PHE A 280 -13.18 9.91 -8.64
CA PHE A 280 -12.89 10.08 -7.21
C PHE A 280 -13.68 9.06 -6.42
N PHE A 281 -13.00 8.32 -5.54
CA PHE A 281 -13.59 7.30 -4.69
C PHE A 281 -13.26 7.57 -3.23
N THR A 282 -14.26 7.80 -2.39
CA THR A 282 -14.07 8.10 -0.96
C THR A 282 -13.53 6.88 -0.22
N ALA A 283 -12.39 7.05 0.43
CA ALA A 283 -11.58 5.99 1.03
C ALA A 283 -11.24 6.30 2.51
N ASP A 284 -12.28 6.64 3.27
CA ASP A 284 -12.23 7.11 4.66
C ASP A 284 -12.30 6.01 5.73
N GLY A 285 -12.40 4.75 5.32
CA GLY A 285 -12.61 3.60 6.20
C GLY A 285 -13.97 3.58 6.91
N GLN A 286 -14.98 4.31 6.42
CA GLN A 286 -16.31 4.40 7.05
C GLN A 286 -17.44 3.70 6.29
N TYR A 287 -17.17 3.17 5.08
CA TYR A 287 -18.19 2.48 4.28
C TYR A 287 -17.59 1.40 3.40
N ARG A 288 -17.97 0.13 3.67
CA ARG A 288 -17.49 -1.00 2.87
C ARG A 288 -17.89 -0.84 1.41
N SER A 289 -16.91 -0.69 0.53
CA SER A 289 -17.14 -0.50 -0.90
C SER A 289 -15.91 -0.87 -1.70
N LYS A 290 -16.10 -1.24 -2.97
CA LYS A 290 -15.00 -1.58 -3.88
C LYS A 290 -15.33 -1.13 -5.29
N ILE A 291 -14.31 -0.61 -5.96
CA ILE A 291 -14.36 -0.29 -7.39
C ILE A 291 -13.31 -1.09 -8.16
N GLY A 292 -13.52 -1.25 -9.46
CA GLY A 292 -12.61 -1.90 -10.39
C GLY A 292 -12.63 -1.24 -11.77
N LEU A 293 -11.48 -1.25 -12.43
CA LEU A 293 -11.35 -0.79 -13.81
C LEU A 293 -10.73 -1.89 -14.67
N ASN A 294 -11.45 -2.23 -15.73
CA ASN A 294 -10.98 -3.19 -16.73
C ASN A 294 -9.72 -2.66 -17.45
N PRO A 295 -8.90 -3.53 -18.05
CA PRO A 295 -7.65 -3.13 -18.69
C PRO A 295 -7.79 -2.14 -19.86
N SER A 296 -8.96 -2.01 -20.48
CA SER A 296 -9.23 -1.01 -21.52
C SER A 296 -9.54 0.37 -20.95
N ARG A 297 -9.94 0.48 -19.68
CA ARG A 297 -10.19 1.74 -18.95
C ARG A 297 -9.03 2.16 -18.07
N ALA A 298 -8.42 1.23 -17.36
CA ALA A 298 -7.34 1.51 -16.42
C ALA A 298 -6.11 2.10 -17.14
N LYS A 299 -5.55 3.16 -16.59
CA LYS A 299 -4.19 3.61 -16.91
C LYS A 299 -3.17 2.86 -16.06
N ASP A 300 -1.88 3.07 -16.30
CA ASP A 300 -0.78 2.46 -15.55
C ASP A 300 -0.51 3.14 -14.19
N ILE A 301 -1.45 3.98 -13.71
CA ILE A 301 -1.29 4.82 -12.53
C ILE A 301 -2.63 5.08 -11.84
N LEU A 302 -2.60 5.12 -10.51
CA LEU A 302 -3.66 5.63 -9.63
C LEU A 302 -3.05 6.28 -8.40
N GLY A 303 -3.83 7.04 -7.65
CA GLY A 303 -3.34 7.66 -6.42
C GLY A 303 -4.42 7.83 -5.38
N ALA A 304 -4.03 8.37 -4.23
CA ALA A 304 -4.93 8.82 -3.19
C ALA A 304 -4.39 10.12 -2.58
N TYR A 305 -5.30 11.00 -2.20
CA TYR A 305 -4.97 12.22 -1.49
C TYR A 305 -5.69 12.25 -0.15
N ASP A 306 -4.92 12.37 0.90
CA ASP A 306 -5.40 12.68 2.25
C ASP A 306 -5.30 14.19 2.44
N ALA A 307 -6.42 14.89 2.30
CA ALA A 307 -6.44 16.34 2.39
C ALA A 307 -6.23 16.86 3.82
N GLN A 308 -6.54 16.04 4.83
CA GLN A 308 -6.37 16.39 6.23
C GLN A 308 -4.89 16.40 6.62
N ASN A 309 -4.12 15.41 6.14
CA ASN A 309 -2.71 15.25 6.44
C ASN A 309 -1.79 15.75 5.32
N GLN A 310 -2.34 16.18 4.18
CA GLN A 310 -1.62 16.65 3.00
C GLN A 310 -0.65 15.60 2.42
N ILE A 311 -1.12 14.36 2.31
CA ILE A 311 -0.33 13.23 1.81
C ILE A 311 -0.83 12.86 0.42
N LEU A 312 0.06 12.88 -0.57
CA LEU A 312 -0.21 12.35 -1.90
C LEU A 312 0.46 10.99 -2.07
N THR A 313 -0.35 9.95 -2.19
CA THR A 313 0.08 8.58 -2.50
C THR A 313 -0.10 8.31 -3.98
N ILE A 314 0.93 7.78 -4.63
CA ILE A 314 0.91 7.39 -6.05
C ILE A 314 1.30 5.93 -6.16
N VAL A 315 0.50 5.14 -6.87
CA VAL A 315 0.82 3.78 -7.28
C VAL A 315 0.94 3.72 -8.79
N ARG A 316 2.05 3.18 -9.29
CA ARG A 316 2.31 2.94 -10.71
C ARG A 316 2.63 1.46 -10.91
N TYR A 317 2.23 0.88 -12.04
CA TYR A 317 2.52 -0.52 -12.32
C TYR A 317 2.84 -0.75 -13.81
N ASP A 318 3.44 -1.90 -14.13
CA ASP A 318 3.67 -2.30 -15.52
C ASP A 318 2.38 -2.81 -16.17
N LYS A 319 1.76 -1.94 -16.98
CA LYS A 319 0.60 -2.30 -17.78
C LYS A 319 0.99 -2.66 -19.22
N PRO A 320 0.91 -3.93 -19.64
CA PRO A 320 1.22 -4.31 -21.01
C PRO A 320 0.18 -3.76 -22.00
N ALA A 321 0.66 -3.22 -23.12
CA ALA A 321 -0.20 -2.67 -24.16
C ALA A 321 -0.94 -3.77 -24.93
N GLY A 322 -2.24 -3.55 -25.21
CA GLY A 322 -3.04 -4.43 -26.05
C GLY A 322 -3.40 -5.78 -25.43
N VAL A 323 -3.21 -5.96 -24.11
CA VAL A 323 -3.61 -7.16 -23.38
C VAL A 323 -4.91 -6.90 -22.62
N SER A 324 -5.91 -7.72 -22.86
CA SER A 324 -7.25 -7.61 -22.25
C SER A 324 -7.60 -8.76 -21.32
N ASP A 325 -6.84 -9.86 -21.35
CA ASP A 325 -7.11 -11.05 -20.53
C ASP A 325 -6.64 -10.83 -19.09
N TYR A 326 -7.58 -10.56 -18.17
CA TYR A 326 -7.34 -10.37 -16.75
C TYR A 326 -8.30 -11.26 -15.97
N VAL A 327 -7.82 -11.98 -14.96
CA VAL A 327 -8.67 -12.95 -14.26
C VAL A 327 -9.84 -12.25 -13.56
N ASN A 328 -11.05 -12.80 -13.70
CA ASN A 328 -12.25 -12.29 -13.05
C ASN A 328 -12.39 -12.96 -11.67
N SER A 329 -12.47 -12.15 -10.62
CA SER A 329 -12.52 -12.62 -9.22
C SER A 329 -13.92 -12.62 -8.60
N LEU A 330 -14.98 -12.46 -9.39
CA LEU A 330 -16.36 -12.56 -8.89
C LEU A 330 -16.69 -13.99 -8.43
N TRP A 331 -17.41 -14.09 -7.31
CA TRP A 331 -17.79 -15.33 -6.63
C TRP A 331 -19.00 -16.00 -7.30
N GLU A 332 -18.81 -16.43 -8.54
CA GLU A 332 -19.80 -17.16 -9.35
C GLU A 332 -19.08 -18.00 -10.41
N LEU A 333 -19.79 -18.93 -11.06
CA LEU A 333 -19.29 -19.49 -12.32
C LEU A 333 -19.43 -18.44 -13.41
N GLN A 334 -18.35 -18.21 -14.16
CA GLN A 334 -18.23 -17.07 -15.05
C GLN A 334 -18.22 -17.52 -16.51
N ASP A 335 -19.04 -16.88 -17.34
CA ASP A 335 -19.00 -17.06 -18.80
C ASP A 335 -17.69 -16.51 -19.39
N GLU A 336 -17.17 -15.42 -18.81
CA GLU A 336 -15.92 -14.76 -19.24
C GLU A 336 -14.91 -14.67 -18.08
N PRO A 337 -14.17 -15.76 -17.77
CA PRO A 337 -13.26 -15.81 -16.63
C PRO A 337 -12.02 -14.92 -16.74
N TYR A 338 -11.79 -14.35 -17.92
CA TYR A 338 -10.65 -13.47 -18.21
C TYR A 338 -11.08 -12.04 -18.56
N ALA A 339 -12.30 -11.65 -18.19
CA ALA A 339 -12.84 -10.29 -18.32
C ALA A 339 -12.82 -9.54 -16.97
N GLY A 340 -11.71 -9.65 -16.24
CA GLY A 340 -11.51 -9.01 -14.95
C GLY A 340 -10.96 -7.58 -15.00
N ASP A 341 -10.70 -7.04 -13.81
CA ASP A 341 -10.18 -5.70 -13.62
C ASP A 341 -8.65 -5.69 -13.49
N ALA A 342 -8.02 -4.64 -14.00
CA ALA A 342 -6.57 -4.43 -13.91
C ALA A 342 -6.17 -3.62 -12.67
N VAL A 343 -7.08 -2.78 -12.19
CA VAL A 343 -6.92 -1.91 -11.03
C VAL A 343 -8.18 -1.97 -10.21
N ASN A 344 -8.02 -2.02 -8.89
CA ASN A 344 -9.12 -1.98 -7.94
C ASN A 344 -8.78 -1.02 -6.79
N SER A 345 -9.83 -0.59 -6.10
CA SER A 345 -9.67 0.09 -4.82
C SER A 345 -10.81 -0.30 -3.89
N TYR A 346 -10.45 -0.61 -2.64
CA TYR A 346 -11.36 -1.03 -1.59
C TYR A 346 -11.34 -0.02 -0.43
N ASN A 347 -12.51 0.24 0.15
CA ASN A 347 -12.64 1.01 1.38
C ASN A 347 -13.17 0.08 2.48
N ASP A 348 -12.41 -0.11 3.55
CA ASP A 348 -12.82 -0.97 4.66
C ASP A 348 -13.56 -0.18 5.73
N GLY A 349 -14.89 -0.24 5.66
CA GLY A 349 -15.78 0.25 6.71
C GLY A 349 -16.71 -0.85 7.23
N PRO A 350 -17.61 -0.53 8.17
CA PRO A 350 -18.57 -1.49 8.72
C PRO A 350 -19.32 -2.23 7.58
N PRO A 351 -19.35 -3.58 7.58
CA PRO A 351 -20.03 -4.34 6.54
C PRO A 351 -21.56 -4.23 6.66
N GLU A 352 -22.06 -4.01 7.87
CA GLU A 352 -23.47 -3.76 8.20
C GLU A 352 -23.57 -2.78 9.38
N PRO A 353 -24.72 -2.12 9.59
CA PRO A 353 -24.89 -1.19 10.70
C PRO A 353 -24.59 -1.83 12.07
N GLY A 354 -23.58 -1.30 12.77
CA GLY A 354 -23.17 -1.74 14.11
C GLY A 354 -22.19 -2.92 14.14
N ALA A 355 -21.75 -3.43 12.99
CA ALA A 355 -20.65 -4.38 12.91
C ALA A 355 -19.30 -3.65 12.90
N ASP A 356 -18.27 -4.27 13.49
CA ASP A 356 -16.91 -3.75 13.41
C ASP A 356 -16.34 -3.97 11.99
N PRO A 357 -15.64 -2.99 11.40
CA PRO A 357 -14.81 -3.23 10.23
C PRO A 357 -13.65 -4.18 10.56
N MET A 358 -12.99 -4.70 9.52
CA MET A 358 -11.72 -5.43 9.69
C MET A 358 -10.59 -4.47 10.08
N GLY A 359 -10.63 -3.29 9.46
CA GLY A 359 -9.81 -2.11 9.64
C GLY A 359 -10.47 -1.01 10.46
N PRO A 360 -10.02 0.25 10.29
CA PRO A 360 -10.20 0.93 9.00
C PRO A 360 -8.92 1.03 8.16
N PHE A 361 -9.03 0.72 6.87
CA PHE A 361 -8.00 0.94 5.85
C PHE A 361 -8.64 1.18 4.48
N TYR A 362 -7.85 1.63 3.51
CA TYR A 362 -8.21 1.58 2.11
C TYR A 362 -7.14 0.85 1.29
N GLU A 363 -7.54 0.27 0.16
CA GLU A 363 -6.62 -0.42 -0.73
C GLU A 363 -6.43 0.31 -2.06
N LEU A 364 -5.19 0.34 -2.54
CA LEU A 364 -4.86 0.56 -3.94
C LEU A 364 -4.30 -0.76 -4.47
N GLU A 365 -4.91 -1.28 -5.53
CA GLU A 365 -4.64 -2.63 -6.00
C GLU A 365 -4.30 -2.63 -7.49
N THR A 366 -3.28 -3.40 -7.88
CA THR A 366 -2.92 -3.58 -9.29
C THR A 366 -2.75 -5.06 -9.60
N SER A 367 -3.15 -5.45 -10.81
CA SER A 367 -3.10 -6.84 -11.27
C SER A 367 -2.25 -6.96 -12.54
N SER A 368 -1.57 -8.09 -12.68
CA SER A 368 -1.03 -8.54 -13.95
C SER A 368 -2.16 -9.08 -14.84
N PRO A 369 -1.91 -9.23 -16.15
CA PRO A 369 -2.75 -10.08 -16.98
C PRO A 369 -2.83 -11.52 -16.46
N ALA A 370 -3.78 -12.28 -16.99
CA ALA A 370 -3.82 -13.73 -16.85
C ALA A 370 -2.63 -14.36 -17.59
N LEU A 371 -1.81 -15.13 -16.88
CA LEU A 371 -0.51 -15.60 -17.36
C LEU A 371 -0.59 -17.01 -17.97
N ALA A 372 -0.60 -17.09 -19.30
CA ALA A 372 -0.48 -18.35 -20.04
C ALA A 372 1.00 -18.76 -20.18
N LEU A 373 1.51 -19.47 -19.16
CA LEU A 373 2.92 -19.86 -19.08
C LEU A 373 3.16 -21.30 -19.53
N PRO A 374 3.94 -21.53 -20.61
CA PRO A 374 4.50 -22.85 -20.89
C PRO A 374 5.37 -23.37 -19.75
N GLY A 375 5.59 -24.68 -19.70
CA GLY A 375 6.50 -25.28 -18.72
C GLY A 375 7.90 -24.66 -18.78
N GLY A 376 8.36 -24.12 -17.65
CA GLY A 376 9.65 -23.44 -17.49
C GLY A 376 9.66 -21.94 -17.80
N GLU A 377 8.55 -21.37 -18.28
CA GLU A 377 8.43 -19.93 -18.57
C GLU A 377 7.92 -19.15 -17.35
N SER A 378 8.17 -17.83 -17.37
CA SER A 378 7.84 -16.92 -16.28
C SER A 378 6.97 -15.75 -16.73
N GLY A 379 6.13 -15.27 -15.81
CA GLY A 379 5.39 -14.01 -15.92
C GLY A 379 5.74 -13.09 -14.75
N SER A 380 5.66 -11.77 -14.97
CA SER A 380 6.04 -10.78 -13.95
C SER A 380 5.01 -9.66 -13.80
N HIS A 381 5.01 -9.04 -12.62
CA HIS A 381 4.28 -7.82 -12.31
C HIS A 381 5.11 -6.94 -11.37
N THR A 382 5.30 -5.69 -11.77
CA THR A 382 6.11 -4.70 -11.08
C THR A 382 5.23 -3.52 -10.65
N GLN A 383 5.26 -3.21 -9.37
CA GLN A 383 4.57 -2.06 -8.81
C GLN A 383 5.56 -1.10 -8.16
N TYR A 384 5.21 0.17 -8.21
CA TYR A 384 5.86 1.26 -7.52
C TYR A 384 4.84 1.95 -6.63
N THR A 385 5.21 2.18 -5.37
CA THR A 385 4.42 2.98 -4.43
C THR A 385 5.26 4.16 -4.00
N PHE A 386 4.66 5.36 -4.03
CA PHE A 386 5.29 6.61 -3.67
C PHE A 386 4.41 7.40 -2.72
N HIS A 387 5.04 8.06 -1.74
CA HIS A 387 4.38 9.02 -0.86
C HIS A 387 5.10 10.36 -0.94
N PHE A 388 4.33 11.45 -1.00
CA PHE A 388 4.83 12.81 -0.99
C PHE A 388 4.14 13.63 0.11
N GLU A 389 4.95 14.33 0.90
CA GLU A 389 4.52 15.28 1.93
C GLU A 389 5.31 16.60 1.78
N GLY A 390 4.65 17.73 2.03
CA GLY A 390 5.28 19.05 2.00
C GLY A 390 4.39 20.13 1.38
N ASP A 391 4.99 21.01 0.59
CA ASP A 391 4.29 22.18 0.03
C ASP A 391 3.09 21.78 -0.84
N ALA A 392 1.91 22.30 -0.48
CA ALA A 392 0.64 21.99 -1.12
C ALA A 392 0.60 22.34 -2.61
N ALA A 393 1.26 23.42 -3.05
CA ALA A 393 1.29 23.80 -4.46
C ALA A 393 2.16 22.84 -5.27
N ILE A 394 3.21 22.27 -4.67
CA ILE A 394 4.01 21.23 -5.30
C ILE A 394 3.23 19.92 -5.38
N LEU A 395 2.52 19.52 -4.33
CA LEU A 395 1.64 18.35 -4.36
C LEU A 395 0.55 18.49 -5.43
N ASP A 396 -0.08 19.66 -5.54
CA ASP A 396 -1.08 19.95 -6.59
C ASP A 396 -0.48 19.83 -7.99
N ARG A 397 0.76 20.31 -8.20
CA ARG A 397 1.46 20.14 -9.47
C ARG A 397 1.70 18.67 -9.80
N ILE A 398 2.14 17.86 -8.83
CA ILE A 398 2.34 16.42 -9.02
C ILE A 398 1.01 15.74 -9.40
N ALA A 399 -0.07 16.05 -8.68
CA ALA A 399 -1.39 15.49 -8.98
C ALA A 399 -1.88 15.87 -10.40
N ARG A 400 -1.64 17.11 -10.85
CA ARG A 400 -2.00 17.52 -12.22
C ARG A 400 -1.19 16.78 -13.28
N GLU A 401 0.12 16.65 -13.07
CA GLU A 401 1.02 16.02 -14.04
C GLU A 401 0.78 14.50 -14.14
N LEU A 402 0.49 13.84 -13.01
CA LEU A 402 0.37 12.38 -12.95
C LEU A 402 -1.07 11.86 -13.03
N LEU A 403 -2.00 12.52 -12.35
CA LEU A 403 -3.39 12.08 -12.20
C LEU A 403 -4.36 12.92 -13.04
N GLY A 404 -3.86 13.97 -13.72
CA GLY A 404 -4.67 14.81 -14.60
C GLY A 404 -5.63 15.76 -13.87
N VAL A 405 -5.46 15.95 -12.56
CA VAL A 405 -6.42 16.70 -11.73
C VAL A 405 -5.75 17.59 -10.70
N SER A 406 -6.41 18.68 -10.33
CA SER A 406 -6.01 19.53 -9.21
C SER A 406 -6.48 18.93 -7.89
N LEU A 407 -5.67 19.07 -6.83
CA LEU A 407 -6.07 18.68 -5.49
C LEU A 407 -7.24 19.52 -4.95
N ASP A 408 -7.42 20.77 -5.40
CA ASP A 408 -8.57 21.61 -5.05
C ASP A 408 -9.91 21.07 -5.62
N MET A 409 -9.85 20.13 -6.56
CA MET A 409 -11.02 19.48 -7.16
C MET A 409 -11.33 18.12 -6.52
N VAL A 410 -10.48 17.65 -5.59
CA VAL A 410 -10.70 16.41 -4.85
C VAL A 410 -11.81 16.67 -3.82
N PRO A 411 -12.90 15.88 -3.84
CA PRO A 411 -14.06 16.07 -2.97
C PRO A 411 -13.79 15.96 -1.47
#